data_AF-A0A1F9E3U3-F1
#
_entry.id   AF-A0A1F9E3U3-F1
#
_cell.length_a   1.000
_cell.length_b   1.000
_cell.length_c   1.000
_cell.angle_alpha   90.00
_cell.angle_beta   90.00
_cell.angle_gamma   90.00
#
_symmetry.space_group_name_H-M   'P 1'
#
loop_
_entity.id
_entity.type
_entity.pdbx_description
1 polymer ?
#
loop_
_entity_poly.entity_id
_entity_poly.type
_entity_poly.pdbx_seq_one_letter_code
_entity_poly.pdbx_strand_id
1 'polypeptide(L)'
;MKNFEPFLGALLFLLSITVIFPKMGVQGSVHVDPYTYSSQAALLAAQSTLFPEDPNIQSEFMFFEHPLLFKWLQAGFFKIFGISEFTSKALVGMMGCLLILLIFGFGNTFFSPWVGFLAGLFLLISPRFMMHASLCLLDIPLIFFSTLSITAAIFSERHKCFYLISGFALGCALLTKGSFGLLPIPIILFYLLISKKWKDLFSPYFMIGTLTPYFLILGYTFLLSRHHSDISFMSFWRTTGYGTIQDPTFYIKTMFTRYLYLTLFAFIPFIRFTKLNTPHQKSIILTLFFWCMVVIGSLSLTSSKNQGYYLLSLNPAVALLCAVGIESFLSLKLKRWIAYGVFTATLFMALVFSFTPFSLHKKKLLSEVHYWKQYYELGGAISAITEKNVLYYFPGQNFFLNFRFSHAFKEKRFLPFHLSLLNTSNHIPLYIMANKPEILPHVHHFTMIAQTQHLVILSIP
;
A
#
# COMPACT_ATOMS: atom_id res chain seq x y z
N MET A 1 9.11 -36.21 -11.20
CA MET A 1 8.87 -34.76 -11.00
C MET A 1 8.15 -34.47 -9.69
N LYS A 2 7.20 -35.28 -9.22
CA LYS A 2 6.48 -35.10 -7.93
C LYS A 2 7.39 -34.87 -6.71
N ASN A 3 8.56 -35.50 -6.62
CA ASN A 3 9.49 -35.31 -5.50
C ASN A 3 10.22 -33.94 -5.49
N PHE A 4 10.11 -33.15 -6.56
CA PHE A 4 10.82 -31.87 -6.72
C PHE A 4 9.95 -30.66 -6.36
N GLU A 5 8.63 -30.83 -6.33
CA GLU A 5 7.67 -29.76 -6.01
C GLU A 5 7.82 -29.21 -4.58
N PRO A 6 7.85 -30.05 -3.52
CA PRO A 6 8.02 -29.55 -2.16
C PRO A 6 9.38 -28.87 -1.98
N PHE A 7 10.42 -29.35 -2.67
CA PHE A 7 11.75 -28.74 -2.67
C PHE A 7 11.72 -27.32 -3.25
N LEU A 8 11.13 -27.12 -4.44
CA LEU A 8 11.05 -25.80 -5.07
C LEU A 8 10.21 -24.82 -4.24
N GLY A 9 9.10 -25.29 -3.66
CA GLY A 9 8.27 -24.48 -2.76
C GLY A 9 9.02 -24.05 -1.50
N ALA A 10 9.69 -24.99 -0.83
CA ALA A 10 10.49 -24.70 0.36
C ALA A 10 11.68 -23.77 0.06
N LEU A 11 12.37 -24.00 -1.06
CA LEU A 11 13.46 -23.14 -1.52
C LEU A 11 12.98 -21.70 -1.73
N LEU A 12 11.85 -21.53 -2.43
CA LEU A 12 11.27 -20.22 -2.69
C LEU A 12 10.80 -19.54 -1.41
N PHE A 13 10.22 -20.29 -0.46
CA PHE A 13 9.84 -19.79 0.85
C PHE A 13 11.06 -19.25 1.62
N LEU A 14 12.11 -20.06 1.76
CA LEU A 14 13.34 -19.68 2.45
C LEU A 14 14.01 -18.48 1.79
N LEU A 15 14.08 -18.46 0.45
CA LEU A 15 14.58 -17.31 -0.30
C LEU A 15 13.74 -16.06 0.02
N SER A 16 12.41 -16.16 0.00
CA SER A 16 11.55 -15.01 0.28
C SER A 16 11.80 -14.42 1.67
N ILE A 17 11.96 -15.26 2.69
CA ILE A 17 12.25 -14.82 4.05
C ILE A 17 13.61 -14.12 4.10
N THR A 18 14.65 -14.79 3.57
CA THR A 18 16.02 -14.27 3.61
C THR A 18 16.20 -12.98 2.83
N VAL A 19 15.41 -12.72 1.79
CA VAL A 19 15.57 -11.50 0.99
C VAL A 19 14.70 -10.34 1.52
N ILE A 20 13.49 -10.63 2.02
CA ILE A 20 12.52 -9.59 2.43
C ILE A 20 12.80 -9.08 3.86
N PHE A 21 12.93 -9.97 4.85
CA PHE A 21 12.96 -9.56 6.26
C PHE A 21 14.20 -8.78 6.69
N PRO A 22 15.40 -9.07 6.18
CA PRO A 22 16.59 -8.35 6.64
C PRO A 22 16.60 -6.87 6.24
N LYS A 23 15.91 -6.49 5.16
CA LYS A 23 15.79 -5.08 4.77
C LYS A 23 14.92 -4.26 5.73
N MET A 24 14.18 -4.91 6.64
CA MET A 24 13.22 -4.23 7.52
C MET A 24 13.85 -3.62 8.77
N GLY A 25 14.98 -4.16 9.25
CA GLY A 25 15.67 -3.64 10.44
C GLY A 25 16.59 -2.46 10.15
N VAL A 26 16.75 -2.05 8.89
CA VAL A 26 17.55 -0.87 8.52
C VAL A 26 16.74 0.40 8.79
N GLN A 27 17.29 1.27 9.64
CA GLN A 27 16.67 2.53 10.06
C GLN A 27 16.43 3.49 8.89
N GLY A 28 15.34 4.27 8.99
CA GLY A 28 15.22 5.53 8.25
C GLY A 28 14.61 5.41 6.87
N SER A 29 13.49 4.68 6.73
CA SER A 29 12.69 4.79 5.51
C SER A 29 12.23 6.24 5.35
N VAL A 30 12.73 6.98 4.37
CA VAL A 30 12.42 8.43 4.14
C VAL A 30 10.96 8.66 3.69
N HIS A 31 10.14 7.60 3.65
CA HIS A 31 8.78 7.65 3.16
C HIS A 31 7.80 7.98 4.28
N VAL A 32 6.92 8.96 4.02
CA VAL A 32 5.89 9.40 4.97
C VAL A 32 4.85 8.30 5.20
N ASP A 33 4.33 7.68 4.12
CA ASP A 33 3.22 6.71 4.22
C ASP A 33 3.49 5.53 5.17
N PRO A 34 4.67 4.86 5.14
CA PRO A 34 4.98 3.78 6.08
C PRO A 34 4.95 4.20 7.55
N TYR A 35 5.39 5.41 7.89
CA TYR A 35 5.29 5.92 9.25
C TYR A 35 3.85 6.27 9.61
N THR A 36 3.11 6.88 8.68
CA THR A 36 1.69 7.18 8.88
C THR A 36 0.89 5.92 9.21
N TYR A 37 0.99 4.86 8.40
CA TYR A 37 0.20 3.65 8.65
C TYR A 37 0.65 2.89 9.90
N SER A 38 1.96 2.84 10.17
CA SER A 38 2.47 2.17 11.37
C SER A 38 2.15 2.93 12.66
N SER A 39 2.21 4.27 12.66
CA SER A 39 1.84 5.09 13.82
C SER A 39 0.35 5.01 14.13
N GLN A 40 -0.50 5.04 13.10
CA GLN A 40 -1.95 4.85 13.25
C GLN A 40 -2.29 3.47 13.84
N ALA A 41 -1.62 2.41 13.36
CA ALA A 41 -1.79 1.09 13.93
C ALA A 41 -1.23 0.97 15.35
N ALA A 42 -0.15 1.67 15.68
CA ALA A 42 0.41 1.71 17.04
C ALA A 42 -0.54 2.41 18.02
N LEU A 43 -1.23 3.47 17.60
CA LEU A 43 -2.28 4.14 18.39
C LEU A 43 -3.42 3.16 18.70
N LEU A 44 -3.94 2.46 17.70
CA LEU A 44 -4.96 1.41 17.87
C LEU A 44 -4.46 0.26 18.75
N ALA A 45 -3.17 -0.05 18.71
CA ALA A 45 -2.58 -1.08 19.55
C ALA A 45 -2.50 -0.66 21.03
N ALA A 46 -2.24 0.63 21.30
CA ALA A 46 -2.15 1.19 22.64
C ALA A 46 -3.52 1.39 23.30
N GLN A 47 -4.58 1.57 22.49
CA GLN A 47 -5.95 1.71 22.96
C GLN A 47 -6.65 0.35 23.13
N SER A 48 -7.58 0.28 24.08
CA SER A 48 -8.47 -0.87 24.28
C SER A 48 -9.58 -0.97 23.23
N THR A 49 -9.72 0.06 22.41
CA THR A 49 -10.75 0.16 21.38
C THR A 49 -10.27 -0.27 20.01
N LEU A 50 -11.23 -0.67 19.19
CA LEU A 50 -11.03 -0.95 17.77
C LEU A 50 -10.92 0.34 16.94
N PHE A 51 -11.14 1.50 17.57
CA PHE A 51 -11.29 2.82 16.96
C PHE A 51 -10.60 3.89 17.82
N PRO A 52 -10.09 4.97 17.23
CA PRO A 52 -9.64 6.12 18.02
C PRO A 52 -10.83 6.73 18.78
N GLU A 53 -10.73 6.81 20.11
CA GLU A 53 -11.80 7.34 21.00
C GLU A 53 -11.76 8.86 21.19
N ASP A 54 -10.73 9.56 20.69
CA ASP A 54 -10.54 10.99 20.99
C ASP A 54 -11.24 11.87 19.94
N PRO A 55 -12.38 12.51 20.30
CA PRO A 55 -13.19 13.31 19.37
C PRO A 55 -12.58 14.68 19.04
N ASN A 56 -11.46 15.07 19.67
CA ASN A 56 -10.74 16.31 19.36
C ASN A 56 -9.68 16.12 18.27
N ILE A 57 -9.52 14.90 17.77
CA ILE A 57 -8.60 14.62 16.67
C ILE A 57 -9.29 15.06 15.36
N GLN A 58 -9.26 16.36 15.05
CA GLN A 58 -9.57 16.84 13.68
C GLN A 58 -8.61 16.26 12.62
N SER A 59 -7.58 15.51 13.04
CA SER A 59 -6.77 14.64 12.18
C SER A 59 -7.44 13.30 11.79
N GLU A 60 -8.71 13.10 12.14
CA GLU A 60 -9.55 11.97 11.72
C GLU A 60 -9.59 11.80 10.20
N PHE A 61 -9.56 12.89 9.41
CA PHE A 61 -9.62 12.80 7.95
C PHE A 61 -8.44 11.98 7.35
N MET A 62 -7.22 12.18 7.86
CA MET A 62 -6.05 11.40 7.42
C MET A 62 -6.01 9.99 8.02
N PHE A 63 -6.66 9.78 9.17
CA PHE A 63 -6.85 8.43 9.71
C PHE A 63 -7.86 7.62 8.88
N PHE A 64 -8.86 8.26 8.28
CA PHE A 64 -9.89 7.56 7.52
C PHE A 64 -9.64 7.55 6.01
N GLU A 65 -8.62 8.25 5.51
CA GLU A 65 -8.27 8.32 4.07
C GLU A 65 -8.18 6.94 3.39
N HIS A 66 -7.81 5.90 4.16
CA HIS A 66 -7.84 4.51 3.72
C HIS A 66 -8.65 3.64 4.70
N PRO A 67 -9.35 2.60 4.22
CA PRO A 67 -10.13 1.75 5.10
C PRO A 67 -9.24 0.97 6.08
N LEU A 68 -9.85 0.51 7.19
CA LEU A 68 -9.11 0.19 8.41
C LEU A 68 -8.50 -1.21 8.50
N LEU A 69 -8.81 -2.14 7.59
CA LEU A 69 -8.44 -3.55 7.81
C LEU A 69 -6.95 -3.74 8.03
N PHE A 70 -6.11 -3.12 7.20
CA PHE A 70 -4.67 -3.25 7.38
C PHE A 70 -4.22 -2.66 8.73
N LYS A 71 -4.81 -1.55 9.17
CA LYS A 71 -4.49 -0.92 10.46
C LYS A 71 -4.89 -1.82 11.63
N TRP A 72 -6.05 -2.50 11.55
CA TRP A 72 -6.47 -3.49 12.55
C TRP A 72 -5.55 -4.70 12.59
N LEU A 73 -5.19 -5.26 11.43
CA LEU A 73 -4.26 -6.38 11.34
C LEU A 73 -2.89 -5.99 11.93
N GLN A 74 -2.39 -4.81 11.58
CA GLN A 74 -1.12 -4.29 12.09
C GLN A 74 -1.18 -3.98 13.60
N ALA A 75 -2.29 -3.45 14.11
CA ALA A 75 -2.49 -3.21 15.53
C ALA A 75 -2.53 -4.52 16.33
N GLY A 76 -3.26 -5.53 15.83
CA GLY A 76 -3.26 -6.87 16.41
C GLY A 76 -1.86 -7.49 16.40
N PHE A 77 -1.11 -7.32 15.30
CA PHE A 77 0.28 -7.76 15.20
C PHE A 77 1.17 -7.08 16.25
N PHE A 78 1.01 -5.77 16.48
CA PHE A 78 1.72 -5.06 17.54
C PHE A 78 1.32 -5.50 18.95
N LYS A 79 0.06 -5.86 19.20
CA LYS A 79 -0.37 -6.41 20.50
C LYS A 79 0.31 -7.74 20.81
N ILE A 80 0.55 -8.57 19.80
CA ILE A 80 1.18 -9.90 19.95
C ILE A 80 2.71 -9.80 20.04
N PHE A 81 3.35 -9.06 19.14
CA PHE A 81 4.81 -9.04 18.99
C PHE A 81 5.49 -7.80 19.58
N GLY A 82 4.71 -6.86 20.11
CA GLY A 82 5.18 -5.55 20.57
C GLY A 82 5.39 -4.56 19.43
N ILE A 83 5.49 -3.28 19.81
CA ILE A 83 5.77 -2.18 18.87
C ILE A 83 7.28 -2.03 18.72
N SER A 84 7.78 -2.14 17.49
CA SER A 84 9.17 -1.93 17.08
C SER A 84 9.24 -1.61 15.57
N GLU A 85 10.39 -1.11 15.11
CA GLU A 85 10.62 -0.86 13.68
C GLU A 85 10.56 -2.14 12.82
N PHE A 86 10.99 -3.28 13.36
CA PHE A 86 10.86 -4.55 12.66
C PHE A 86 9.40 -4.95 12.52
N THR A 87 8.67 -4.98 13.63
CA THR A 87 7.25 -5.38 13.67
C THR A 87 6.34 -4.45 12.86
N SER A 88 6.76 -3.19 12.62
CA SER A 88 5.98 -2.24 11.81
C SER A 88 5.99 -2.58 10.32
N LYS A 89 6.99 -3.33 9.85
CA LYS A 89 7.16 -3.75 8.46
C LYS A 89 6.90 -5.26 8.27
N ALA A 90 7.09 -6.06 9.34
CA ALA A 90 7.05 -7.52 9.30
C ALA A 90 5.73 -8.09 8.76
N LEU A 91 4.58 -7.54 9.15
CA LEU A 91 3.29 -8.04 8.68
C LEU A 91 3.15 -7.90 7.15
N VAL A 92 3.54 -6.74 6.60
CA VAL A 92 3.55 -6.53 5.13
C VAL A 92 4.52 -7.50 4.46
N GLY A 93 5.69 -7.70 5.06
CA GLY A 93 6.65 -8.72 4.64
C GLY A 93 6.07 -10.12 4.55
N MET A 94 5.38 -10.55 5.61
CA MET A 94 4.69 -11.83 5.67
C MET A 94 3.66 -11.96 4.54
N MET A 95 2.86 -10.92 4.30
CA MET A 95 1.89 -10.92 3.19
C MET A 95 2.59 -10.97 1.82
N GLY A 96 3.76 -10.35 1.68
CA GLY A 96 4.61 -10.47 0.50
C GLY A 96 5.11 -11.91 0.27
N CYS A 97 5.60 -12.58 1.32
CA CYS A 97 5.98 -14.00 1.28
C CYS A 97 4.78 -14.89 0.91
N LEU A 98 3.63 -14.67 1.55
CA LEU A 98 2.40 -15.42 1.28
C LEU A 98 1.92 -15.22 -0.16
N LEU A 99 2.05 -14.01 -0.72
CA LEU A 99 1.75 -13.74 -2.13
C LEU A 99 2.67 -14.52 -3.08
N ILE A 100 3.97 -14.62 -2.78
CA ILE A 100 4.91 -15.43 -3.55
C ILE A 100 4.51 -16.92 -3.51
N LEU A 101 4.16 -17.44 -2.33
CA LEU A 101 3.70 -18.82 -2.18
C LEU A 101 2.37 -19.08 -2.89
N LEU A 102 1.46 -18.11 -2.86
CA LEU A 102 0.17 -18.19 -3.54
C LEU A 102 0.35 -18.33 -5.05
N ILE A 103 1.21 -17.51 -5.67
CA ILE A 103 1.47 -17.63 -7.12
C ILE A 103 2.28 -18.89 -7.46
N PHE A 104 3.15 -19.35 -6.56
CA PHE A 104 3.83 -20.64 -6.70
C PHE A 104 2.81 -21.77 -6.74
N GLY A 105 1.90 -21.82 -5.75
CA GLY A 105 0.84 -22.81 -5.67
C GLY A 105 -0.07 -22.77 -6.90
N PHE A 106 -0.46 -21.58 -7.35
CA PHE A 106 -1.26 -21.41 -8.56
C PHE A 106 -0.55 -21.94 -9.81
N GLY A 107 0.70 -21.52 -10.05
CA GLY A 107 1.50 -21.96 -11.19
C GLY A 107 1.79 -23.46 -11.18
N ASN A 108 2.13 -24.02 -10.02
CA ASN A 108 2.33 -25.46 -9.82
C ASN A 108 1.07 -26.25 -10.19
N THR A 109 -0.09 -25.75 -9.76
CA THR A 109 -1.34 -26.51 -9.84
C THR A 109 -1.95 -26.54 -11.23
N PHE A 110 -1.85 -25.45 -11.99
CA PHE A 110 -2.48 -25.32 -13.30
C PHE A 110 -1.51 -25.48 -14.48
N PHE A 111 -0.21 -25.37 -14.24
CA PHE A 111 0.81 -25.51 -15.29
C PHE A 111 1.86 -26.54 -14.88
N SER A 112 2.93 -26.11 -14.21
CA SER A 112 4.02 -26.98 -13.76
C SER A 112 4.73 -26.41 -12.53
N PRO A 113 5.45 -27.25 -11.75
CA PRO A 113 6.20 -26.79 -10.59
C PRO A 113 7.22 -25.69 -10.93
N TRP A 114 7.78 -25.75 -12.14
CA TRP A 114 8.72 -24.76 -12.65
C TRP A 114 8.05 -23.44 -12.97
N VAL A 115 6.83 -23.45 -13.52
CA VAL A 115 6.05 -22.22 -13.73
C VAL A 115 5.79 -21.53 -12.39
N GLY A 116 5.35 -22.29 -11.38
CA GLY A 116 5.17 -21.75 -10.03
C GLY A 116 6.45 -21.15 -9.45
N PHE A 117 7.55 -21.90 -9.53
CA PHE A 117 8.86 -21.46 -9.00
C PHE A 117 9.38 -20.21 -9.69
N LEU A 118 9.36 -20.19 -11.04
CA LEU A 118 9.82 -19.05 -11.84
C LEU A 118 8.94 -17.81 -11.61
N ALA A 119 7.62 -17.96 -11.48
CA ALA A 119 6.73 -16.84 -11.19
C ALA A 119 7.07 -16.21 -9.83
N GLY A 120 7.32 -17.04 -8.81
CA GLY A 120 7.81 -16.59 -7.51
C GLY A 120 9.13 -15.82 -7.58
N LEU A 121 10.10 -16.35 -8.35
CA LEU A 121 11.38 -15.67 -8.58
C LEU A 121 11.21 -14.32 -9.29
N PHE A 122 10.32 -14.24 -10.29
CA PHE A 122 10.05 -12.98 -10.99
C PHE A 122 9.47 -11.90 -10.05
N LEU A 123 8.62 -12.28 -9.08
CA LEU A 123 8.20 -11.34 -8.04
C LEU A 123 9.37 -10.92 -7.15
N LEU A 124 10.19 -11.86 -6.69
CA LEU A 124 11.31 -11.58 -5.79
C LEU A 124 12.39 -10.69 -6.43
N ILE A 125 12.63 -10.85 -7.73
CA ILE A 125 13.60 -10.03 -8.46
C ILE A 125 13.02 -8.64 -8.79
N SER A 126 11.70 -8.45 -8.70
CA SER A 126 11.06 -7.17 -8.96
C SER A 126 11.45 -6.13 -7.90
N PRO A 127 12.21 -5.07 -8.24
CA PRO A 127 12.72 -4.13 -7.24
C PRO A 127 11.62 -3.38 -6.48
N ARG A 128 10.51 -3.10 -7.17
CA ARG A 128 9.36 -2.40 -6.57
C ARG A 128 8.57 -3.30 -5.63
N PHE A 129 8.38 -4.56 -6.00
CA PHE A 129 7.76 -5.53 -5.12
C PHE A 129 8.59 -5.67 -3.84
N MET A 130 9.90 -5.87 -3.99
CA MET A 130 10.84 -5.94 -2.88
C MET A 130 10.78 -4.73 -1.95
N MET A 131 10.81 -3.53 -2.53
CA MET A 131 10.73 -2.28 -1.78
C MET A 131 9.41 -2.19 -1.00
N HIS A 132 8.27 -2.40 -1.65
CA HIS A 132 6.96 -2.29 -0.99
C HIS A 132 6.72 -3.41 0.03
N ALA A 133 7.27 -4.61 -0.20
CA ALA A 133 7.20 -5.73 0.75
C ALA A 133 8.07 -5.50 2.00
N SER A 134 9.03 -4.58 1.93
CA SER A 134 9.92 -4.22 3.05
C SER A 134 9.46 -2.97 3.81
N LEU A 135 8.35 -2.35 3.39
CA LEU A 135 7.81 -1.12 3.96
C LEU A 135 6.39 -1.37 4.47
N CYS A 136 5.95 -0.59 5.46
CA CYS A 136 4.57 -0.62 5.95
C CYS A 136 3.64 0.07 4.94
N LEU A 137 3.40 -0.53 3.76
CA LEU A 137 2.55 0.04 2.72
C LEU A 137 1.31 -0.82 2.45
N LEU A 138 0.21 -0.18 2.07
CA LEU A 138 -1.06 -0.85 1.75
C LEU A 138 -1.03 -1.64 0.44
N ASP A 139 -0.04 -1.40 -0.43
CA ASP A 139 0.01 -2.01 -1.77
C ASP A 139 0.17 -3.53 -1.72
N ILE A 140 1.09 -4.04 -0.92
CA ILE A 140 1.33 -5.49 -0.83
C ILE A 140 0.14 -6.23 -0.20
N PRO A 141 -0.45 -5.77 0.92
CA PRO A 141 -1.70 -6.34 1.44
C PRO A 141 -2.83 -6.35 0.40
N LEU A 142 -3.00 -5.25 -0.34
CA LEU A 142 -4.01 -5.16 -1.40
C LEU A 142 -3.76 -6.19 -2.50
N ILE A 143 -2.52 -6.30 -2.99
CA ILE A 143 -2.15 -7.23 -4.07
C ILE A 143 -2.31 -8.66 -3.58
N PHE A 144 -1.96 -8.96 -2.33
CA PHE A 144 -2.16 -10.27 -1.73
C PHE A 144 -3.65 -10.66 -1.74
N PHE A 145 -4.53 -9.85 -1.15
CA PHE A 145 -5.96 -10.15 -1.11
C PHE A 145 -6.60 -10.17 -2.51
N SER A 146 -6.20 -9.28 -3.41
CA SER A 146 -6.68 -9.26 -4.79
C SER A 146 -6.28 -10.54 -5.54
N THR A 147 -5.03 -10.96 -5.41
CA THR A 147 -4.51 -12.18 -6.03
C THR A 147 -5.19 -13.41 -5.43
N LEU A 148 -5.37 -13.45 -4.11
CA LEU A 148 -6.07 -14.54 -3.42
C LEU A 148 -7.52 -14.65 -3.91
N SER A 149 -8.21 -13.52 -4.07
CA SER A 149 -9.58 -13.50 -4.59
C SER A 149 -9.67 -14.08 -6.00
N ILE A 150 -8.82 -13.59 -6.92
CA ILE A 150 -8.82 -14.03 -8.32
C ILE A 150 -8.43 -15.51 -8.42
N THR A 151 -7.34 -15.91 -7.78
CA THR A 151 -6.85 -17.30 -7.85
C THR A 151 -7.81 -18.27 -7.19
N ALA A 152 -8.42 -17.94 -6.04
CA ALA A 152 -9.44 -18.76 -5.42
C ALA A 152 -10.69 -18.91 -6.31
N ALA A 153 -11.10 -17.86 -7.03
CA ALA A 153 -12.21 -17.96 -7.99
C ALA A 153 -11.90 -18.97 -9.10
N ILE A 154 -10.64 -19.07 -9.54
CA ILE A 154 -10.19 -20.05 -10.54
C ILE A 154 -10.11 -21.46 -9.92
N PHE A 155 -9.61 -21.59 -8.69
CA PHE A 155 -9.56 -22.86 -7.95
C PHE A 155 -10.94 -23.45 -7.65
N SER A 156 -11.99 -22.63 -7.67
CA SER A 156 -13.37 -23.08 -7.45
C SER A 156 -13.84 -24.13 -8.45
N GLU A 157 -13.19 -24.25 -9.61
CA GLU A 157 -13.45 -25.33 -10.56
C GLU A 157 -13.18 -26.72 -10.00
N ARG A 158 -12.26 -26.83 -9.03
CA ARG A 158 -11.99 -28.08 -8.33
C ARG A 158 -12.97 -28.30 -7.18
N HIS A 159 -13.19 -27.26 -6.38
CA HIS A 159 -14.12 -27.31 -5.24
C HIS A 159 -14.81 -25.96 -5.02
N LYS A 160 -16.15 -25.95 -4.99
CA LYS A 160 -16.95 -24.72 -4.85
C LYS A 160 -16.66 -23.92 -3.57
N CYS A 161 -16.10 -24.54 -2.53
CA CYS A 161 -15.71 -23.85 -1.29
C CYS A 161 -14.69 -22.71 -1.52
N PHE A 162 -13.90 -22.77 -2.59
CA PHE A 162 -12.97 -21.69 -2.93
C PHE A 162 -13.70 -20.39 -3.33
N TYR A 163 -14.98 -20.43 -3.72
CA TYR A 163 -15.76 -19.21 -3.89
C TYR A 163 -15.93 -18.42 -2.58
N LEU A 164 -15.99 -19.11 -1.43
CA LEU A 164 -16.06 -18.48 -0.12
C LEU A 164 -14.76 -17.72 0.18
N ILE A 165 -13.61 -18.37 -0.07
CA ILE A 165 -12.29 -17.74 0.04
C ILE A 165 -12.16 -16.56 -0.94
N SER A 166 -12.65 -16.74 -2.18
CA SER A 166 -12.59 -15.71 -3.21
C SER A 166 -13.37 -14.45 -2.82
N GLY A 167 -14.60 -14.62 -2.34
CA GLY A 167 -15.43 -13.52 -1.85
C GLY A 167 -14.83 -12.87 -0.60
N PHE A 168 -14.35 -13.66 0.37
CA PHE A 168 -13.74 -13.13 1.59
C PHE A 168 -12.49 -12.30 1.28
N ALA A 169 -11.63 -12.78 0.40
CA ALA A 169 -10.45 -12.05 -0.04
C ALA A 169 -10.81 -10.78 -0.84
N LEU A 170 -11.88 -10.81 -1.65
CA LEU A 170 -12.39 -9.61 -2.32
C LEU A 170 -12.82 -8.55 -1.30
N GLY A 171 -13.61 -8.94 -0.29
CA GLY A 171 -14.02 -8.04 0.79
C GLY A 171 -12.82 -7.47 1.55
N CYS A 172 -11.78 -8.28 1.80
CA CYS A 172 -10.53 -7.83 2.42
C CYS A 172 -9.74 -6.84 1.53
N ALA A 173 -9.71 -7.05 0.21
CA ALA A 173 -9.06 -6.13 -0.73
C ALA A 173 -9.74 -4.74 -0.71
N LEU A 174 -11.08 -4.71 -0.76
CA LEU A 174 -11.88 -3.48 -0.62
C LEU A 174 -11.60 -2.77 0.70
N LEU A 175 -11.48 -3.55 1.76
CA LEU A 175 -11.15 -3.08 3.09
C LEU A 175 -9.72 -2.58 3.29
N THR A 176 -8.83 -2.87 2.36
CA THR A 176 -7.42 -2.47 2.46
C THR A 176 -7.21 -1.13 1.78
N LYS A 177 -7.78 -0.92 0.59
CA LYS A 177 -7.52 0.28 -0.24
C LYS A 177 -8.75 0.78 -1.00
N GLY A 178 -9.94 0.60 -0.42
CA GLY A 178 -11.20 1.13 -0.92
C GLY A 178 -11.49 0.68 -2.35
N SER A 179 -11.81 1.66 -3.21
CA SER A 179 -12.11 1.45 -4.63
C SER A 179 -11.05 0.65 -5.40
N PHE A 180 -9.77 0.74 -5.04
CA PHE A 180 -8.70 -0.04 -5.69
C PHE A 180 -8.82 -1.55 -5.43
N GLY A 181 -9.51 -1.93 -4.34
CA GLY A 181 -9.88 -3.31 -4.03
C GLY A 181 -11.00 -3.89 -4.89
N LEU A 182 -11.67 -3.09 -5.74
CA LEU A 182 -12.66 -3.59 -6.72
C LEU A 182 -12.00 -4.29 -7.91
N LEU A 183 -10.68 -4.15 -8.07
CA LEU A 183 -9.90 -4.71 -9.18
C LEU A 183 -10.18 -6.18 -9.49
N PRO A 184 -10.35 -7.11 -8.51
CA PRO A 184 -10.66 -8.51 -8.79
C PRO A 184 -12.00 -8.74 -9.49
N ILE A 185 -13.01 -7.88 -9.30
CA ILE A 185 -14.37 -8.09 -9.80
C ILE A 185 -14.42 -8.27 -11.32
N PRO A 186 -13.97 -7.30 -12.15
CA PRO A 186 -14.00 -7.46 -13.60
C PRO A 186 -13.17 -8.67 -14.07
N ILE A 187 -12.09 -9.02 -13.37
CA ILE A 187 -11.20 -10.12 -13.74
C ILE A 187 -11.88 -11.47 -13.48
N ILE A 188 -12.50 -11.63 -12.31
CA ILE A 188 -13.28 -12.82 -11.93
C ILE A 188 -14.49 -12.97 -12.86
N LEU A 189 -15.23 -11.88 -13.11
CA LEU A 189 -16.36 -11.87 -14.05
C LEU A 189 -15.92 -12.33 -15.44
N PHE A 190 -14.82 -11.78 -15.97
CA PHE A 190 -14.28 -12.19 -17.27
C PHE A 190 -13.94 -13.67 -17.29
N TYR A 191 -13.23 -14.18 -16.27
CA TYR A 191 -12.91 -15.61 -16.16
C TYR A 191 -14.17 -16.49 -16.15
N LEU A 192 -15.20 -16.12 -15.39
CA LEU A 192 -16.44 -16.88 -15.33
C LEU A 192 -17.24 -16.81 -16.63
N LEU A 193 -17.22 -15.68 -17.35
CA LEU A 193 -17.85 -15.54 -18.66
C LEU A 193 -17.20 -16.46 -19.70
N ILE A 194 -15.87 -16.41 -19.85
CA ILE A 194 -15.16 -17.26 -20.81
C ILE A 194 -15.24 -18.74 -20.43
N SER A 195 -15.38 -19.05 -19.14
CA SER A 195 -15.56 -20.42 -18.63
C SER A 195 -17.03 -20.86 -18.61
N LYS A 196 -17.96 -20.04 -19.12
CA LYS A 196 -19.43 -20.28 -19.16
C LYS A 196 -20.08 -20.56 -17.79
N LYS A 197 -19.52 -19.97 -16.73
CA LYS A 197 -19.89 -20.13 -15.31
C LYS A 197 -20.34 -18.83 -14.64
N TRP A 198 -20.85 -17.88 -15.41
CA TRP A 198 -21.25 -16.55 -14.88
C TRP A 198 -22.26 -16.61 -13.73
N LYS A 199 -23.11 -17.66 -13.67
CA LYS A 199 -24.05 -17.88 -12.57
C LYS A 199 -23.38 -18.05 -11.21
N ASP A 200 -22.11 -18.48 -11.17
CA ASP A 200 -21.39 -18.71 -9.92
C ASP A 200 -21.06 -17.40 -9.17
N LEU A 201 -21.17 -16.24 -9.83
CA LEU A 201 -21.16 -14.93 -9.14
C LEU A 201 -22.29 -14.78 -8.13
N PHE A 202 -23.42 -15.43 -8.39
CA PHE A 202 -24.59 -15.47 -7.50
C PHE A 202 -24.58 -16.70 -6.60
N SER A 203 -23.46 -17.43 -6.53
CA SER A 203 -23.37 -18.55 -5.61
C SER A 203 -23.44 -18.02 -4.16
N PRO A 204 -24.20 -18.69 -3.28
CA PRO A 204 -24.25 -18.32 -1.86
C PRO A 204 -22.84 -18.29 -1.24
N TYR A 205 -21.95 -19.19 -1.64
CA TYR A 205 -20.56 -19.21 -1.18
C TYR A 205 -19.82 -17.90 -1.50
N PHE A 206 -19.90 -17.42 -2.74
CA PHE A 206 -19.23 -16.18 -3.14
C PHE A 206 -19.85 -14.96 -2.45
N MET A 207 -21.19 -14.92 -2.36
CA MET A 207 -21.91 -13.82 -1.72
C MET A 207 -21.64 -13.77 -0.21
N ILE A 208 -21.75 -14.89 0.50
CA ILE A 208 -21.44 -15.00 1.93
C ILE A 208 -19.97 -14.63 2.17
N GLY A 209 -19.06 -15.15 1.35
CA GLY A 209 -17.64 -14.79 1.41
C GLY A 209 -17.45 -13.28 1.31
N THR A 210 -18.05 -12.63 0.33
CA THR A 210 -17.90 -11.18 0.09
C THR A 210 -18.58 -10.33 1.16
N LEU A 211 -19.76 -10.74 1.62
CA LEU A 211 -20.53 -10.03 2.61
C LEU A 211 -19.89 -10.11 4.01
N THR A 212 -19.17 -11.18 4.34
CA THR A 212 -18.61 -11.37 5.69
C THR A 212 -17.63 -10.26 6.09
N PRO A 213 -16.59 -9.91 5.28
CA PRO A 213 -15.76 -8.75 5.57
C PRO A 213 -16.56 -7.45 5.49
N TYR A 214 -17.50 -7.33 4.55
CA TYR A 214 -18.29 -6.12 4.34
C TYR A 214 -19.20 -5.77 5.53
N PHE A 215 -19.80 -6.76 6.18
CA PHE A 215 -20.62 -6.56 7.38
C PHE A 215 -19.83 -6.01 8.57
N LEU A 216 -18.57 -6.43 8.73
CA LEU A 216 -17.67 -5.87 9.75
C LEU A 216 -17.40 -4.38 9.50
N ILE A 217 -17.34 -3.96 8.24
CA ILE A 217 -17.19 -2.55 7.85
C ILE A 217 -18.49 -1.79 8.01
N LEU A 218 -19.62 -2.35 7.56
CA LEU A 218 -20.91 -1.67 7.62
C LEU A 218 -21.25 -1.33 9.06
N GLY A 219 -21.04 -2.29 9.99
CA GLY A 219 -21.14 -2.03 11.42
C GLY A 219 -20.23 -0.88 11.87
N TYR A 220 -19.00 -0.85 11.38
CA TYR A 220 -18.04 0.20 11.67
C TYR A 220 -18.41 1.58 11.07
N THR A 221 -18.74 1.67 9.78
CA THR A 221 -19.13 2.93 9.12
C THR A 221 -20.44 3.45 9.67
N PHE A 222 -21.36 2.55 10.07
CA PHE A 222 -22.59 2.94 10.74
C PHE A 222 -22.31 3.58 12.10
N LEU A 223 -21.47 2.96 12.93
CA LEU A 223 -21.03 3.54 14.21
C LEU A 223 -20.29 4.86 14.01
N LEU A 224 -19.41 4.94 13.01
CA LEU A 224 -18.68 6.16 12.70
C LEU A 224 -19.60 7.27 12.18
N SER A 225 -20.57 6.95 11.32
CA SER A 225 -21.53 7.92 10.76
C SER A 225 -22.42 8.57 11.82
N ARG A 226 -22.62 7.92 12.98
CA ARG A 226 -23.31 8.51 14.13
C ARG A 226 -22.52 9.63 14.80
N HIS A 227 -21.20 9.64 14.63
CA HIS A 227 -20.31 10.63 15.23
C HIS A 227 -19.74 11.61 14.17
N HIS A 228 -19.54 11.16 12.92
CA HIS A 228 -18.86 11.90 11.84
C HIS A 228 -19.44 11.51 10.46
N SER A 229 -20.50 12.18 10.00
CA SER A 229 -21.28 11.79 8.81
C SER A 229 -20.53 11.89 7.47
N ASP A 230 -19.64 12.88 7.30
CA ASP A 230 -19.14 13.24 5.96
C ASP A 230 -17.81 12.56 5.59
N ILE A 231 -17.00 12.18 6.58
CA ILE A 231 -15.63 11.69 6.38
C ILE A 231 -15.60 10.21 5.95
N SER A 232 -16.57 9.42 6.38
CA SER A 232 -16.60 7.96 6.19
C SER A 232 -16.87 7.52 4.74
N PHE A 233 -17.81 8.19 4.06
CA PHE A 233 -18.21 7.84 2.69
C PHE A 233 -17.18 8.33 1.65
N MET A 234 -16.69 9.57 1.78
CA MET A 234 -15.75 10.15 0.82
C MET A 234 -14.42 9.42 0.81
N SER A 235 -13.94 8.92 1.96
CA SER A 235 -12.63 8.26 2.06
C SER A 235 -12.60 6.87 1.44
N PHE A 236 -13.72 6.12 1.51
CA PHE A 236 -13.83 4.79 0.90
C PHE A 236 -13.88 4.86 -0.64
N TRP A 237 -14.59 5.86 -1.17
CA TRP A 237 -14.81 6.05 -2.61
C TRP A 237 -13.81 7.00 -3.27
N ARG A 238 -12.80 7.47 -2.53
CA ARG A 238 -11.77 8.34 -3.08
C ARG A 238 -10.96 7.59 -4.14
N THR A 239 -11.28 7.86 -5.40
CA THR A 239 -10.64 7.29 -6.59
C THR A 239 -9.51 8.16 -7.12
N THR A 240 -9.42 9.41 -6.66
CA THR A 240 -8.42 10.40 -7.06
C THR A 240 -7.51 10.76 -5.89
N GLY A 241 -6.25 10.32 -5.96
CA GLY A 241 -5.19 10.91 -5.16
C GLY A 241 -4.83 12.30 -5.70
N TYR A 242 -4.06 13.08 -4.94
CA TYR A 242 -3.48 14.36 -5.41
C TYR A 242 -2.44 14.12 -6.51
N GLY A 243 -2.88 13.72 -7.71
CA GLY A 243 -2.02 13.41 -8.85
C GLY A 243 -1.82 14.59 -9.77
N THR A 244 -0.72 14.53 -10.52
CA THR A 244 -0.52 15.47 -11.61
C THR A 244 -1.38 15.04 -12.80
N ILE A 245 -1.87 16.00 -13.56
CA ILE A 245 -2.52 15.72 -14.84
C ILE A 245 -1.41 15.20 -15.76
N GLN A 246 -1.37 13.89 -15.99
CA GLN A 246 -0.43 13.26 -16.90
C GLN A 246 -1.17 12.66 -18.09
N ASP A 247 -0.43 12.47 -19.17
CA ASP A 247 -0.95 11.94 -20.42
C ASP A 247 -1.61 10.55 -20.23
N PRO A 248 -2.69 10.22 -20.97
CA PRO A 248 -3.38 8.93 -20.85
C PRO A 248 -2.49 7.68 -21.03
N THR A 249 -1.37 7.82 -21.74
CA THR A 249 -0.40 6.75 -22.02
C THR A 249 0.69 6.62 -20.95
N PHE A 250 0.68 7.45 -19.90
CA PHE A 250 1.70 7.44 -18.83
C PHE A 250 1.95 6.04 -18.26
N TYR A 251 0.89 5.29 -17.94
CA TYR A 251 1.02 3.95 -17.37
C TYR A 251 1.53 2.91 -18.37
N ILE A 252 1.19 3.06 -19.65
CA ILE A 252 1.74 2.25 -20.74
C ILE A 252 3.25 2.51 -20.87
N LYS A 253 3.67 3.78 -20.95
CA LYS A 253 5.08 4.17 -20.99
C LYS A 253 5.84 3.70 -19.74
N THR A 254 5.22 3.83 -18.56
CA THR A 254 5.80 3.40 -17.28
C THR A 254 5.97 1.88 -17.25
N MET A 255 5.02 1.11 -17.79
CA MET A 255 5.14 -0.34 -17.93
C MET A 255 6.37 -0.70 -18.77
N PHE A 256 6.53 -0.11 -19.95
CA PHE A 256 7.67 -0.39 -20.83
C PHE A 256 9.01 0.17 -20.37
N THR A 257 9.05 1.14 -19.45
CA THR A 257 10.31 1.71 -18.94
C THR A 257 10.73 1.10 -17.61
N ARG A 258 9.77 0.81 -16.72
CA ARG A 258 10.03 0.41 -15.32
C ARG A 258 9.71 -1.06 -15.04
N TYR A 259 8.99 -1.73 -15.94
CA TYR A 259 8.64 -3.15 -15.83
C TYR A 259 9.09 -3.96 -17.06
N LEU A 260 9.94 -3.38 -17.93
CA LEU A 260 10.39 -3.98 -19.20
C LEU A 260 10.91 -5.41 -19.05
N TYR A 261 11.67 -5.67 -17.98
CA TYR A 261 12.27 -6.97 -17.69
C TYR A 261 11.25 -8.09 -17.48
N LEU A 262 10.02 -7.75 -17.07
CA LEU A 262 8.91 -8.70 -16.96
C LEU A 262 8.07 -8.68 -18.24
N THR A 263 7.79 -7.52 -18.83
CA THR A 263 6.75 -7.41 -19.86
C THR A 263 7.11 -8.04 -21.20
N LEU A 264 8.40 -8.17 -21.55
CA LEU A 264 8.82 -8.79 -22.83
C LEU A 264 8.42 -10.27 -22.90
N PHE A 265 8.61 -11.02 -21.81
CA PHE A 265 8.30 -12.46 -21.77
C PHE A 265 6.81 -12.73 -21.59
N ALA A 266 6.06 -11.76 -21.08
CA ALA A 266 4.63 -11.89 -20.80
C ALA A 266 3.77 -12.03 -22.07
N PHE A 267 4.26 -11.62 -23.25
CA PHE A 267 3.55 -11.80 -24.52
C PHE A 267 3.76 -13.18 -25.17
N ILE A 268 4.80 -13.92 -24.76
CA ILE A 268 5.12 -15.22 -25.36
C ILE A 268 4.01 -16.27 -25.18
N PRO A 269 3.33 -16.35 -24.01
CA PRO A 269 2.17 -17.23 -23.86
C PRO A 269 1.03 -16.94 -24.85
N PHE A 270 0.88 -15.68 -25.30
CA PHE A 270 -0.13 -15.31 -26.30
C PHE A 270 0.21 -15.90 -27.67
N ILE A 271 1.49 -15.79 -28.07
CA ILE A 271 1.99 -16.36 -29.33
C ILE A 271 1.87 -17.89 -29.34
N ARG A 272 1.94 -18.52 -28.15
CA ARG A 272 1.87 -19.99 -27.98
C ARG A 272 0.53 -20.48 -27.44
N PHE A 273 -0.52 -19.66 -27.52
CA PHE A 273 -1.85 -19.99 -27.03
C PHE A 273 -2.41 -21.30 -27.63
N THR A 274 -2.03 -21.60 -28.87
CA THR A 274 -2.41 -22.83 -29.60
C THR A 274 -1.77 -24.10 -29.03
N LYS A 275 -0.65 -24.00 -28.32
CA LYS A 275 0.09 -25.14 -27.74
C LYS A 275 -0.34 -25.46 -26.29
N LEU A 276 -1.31 -24.76 -25.74
CA LEU A 276 -1.83 -25.04 -24.40
C LEU A 276 -2.70 -26.31 -24.43
N ASN A 277 -2.42 -27.23 -23.52
CA ASN A 277 -2.96 -28.59 -23.54
C ASN A 277 -4.46 -28.67 -23.20
N THR A 278 -4.97 -27.71 -22.41
CA THR A 278 -6.35 -27.78 -21.90
C THR A 278 -7.12 -26.47 -22.13
N PRO A 279 -8.45 -26.53 -22.35
CA PRO A 279 -9.29 -25.33 -22.44
C PRO A 279 -9.24 -24.50 -21.16
N HIS A 280 -9.08 -25.14 -20.00
CA HIS A 280 -8.95 -24.46 -18.72
C HIS A 280 -7.67 -23.61 -18.62
N GLN A 281 -6.51 -24.15 -19.04
CA GLN A 281 -5.27 -23.37 -19.12
C GLN A 281 -5.39 -22.17 -20.09
N LYS A 282 -6.10 -22.35 -21.21
CA LYS A 282 -6.40 -21.25 -22.14
C LYS A 282 -7.22 -20.14 -21.48
N SER A 283 -8.28 -20.49 -20.75
CA SER A 283 -9.07 -19.53 -19.98
C SER A 283 -8.22 -18.79 -18.96
N ILE A 284 -7.36 -19.49 -18.20
CA ILE A 284 -6.45 -18.86 -17.23
C ILE A 284 -5.54 -17.84 -17.91
N ILE A 285 -4.89 -18.20 -19.02
CA ILE A 285 -3.98 -17.31 -19.74
C ILE A 285 -4.71 -16.06 -20.23
N LEU A 286 -5.91 -16.21 -20.80
CA LEU A 286 -6.74 -15.07 -21.21
C LEU A 286 -7.10 -14.19 -20.01
N THR A 287 -7.45 -14.78 -18.86
CA THR A 287 -7.73 -14.03 -17.63
C THR A 287 -6.51 -13.27 -17.12
N LEU A 288 -5.31 -13.84 -17.19
CA LEU A 288 -4.08 -13.15 -16.79
C LEU A 288 -3.77 -11.95 -17.72
N PHE A 289 -3.99 -12.08 -19.03
CA PHE A 289 -3.89 -10.95 -19.96
C PHE A 289 -4.96 -9.89 -19.69
N PHE A 290 -6.20 -10.32 -19.46
CA PHE A 290 -7.29 -9.42 -19.15
C PHE A 290 -7.06 -8.68 -17.83
N TRP A 291 -6.47 -9.34 -16.82
CA TRP A 291 -6.02 -8.68 -15.59
C TRP A 291 -5.04 -7.55 -15.93
N CYS A 292 -4.02 -7.80 -16.74
CA CYS A 292 -3.09 -6.75 -17.16
C CYS A 292 -3.81 -5.56 -17.81
N MET A 293 -4.77 -5.84 -18.70
CA MET A 293 -5.58 -4.81 -19.36
C MET A 293 -6.45 -4.03 -18.38
N VAL A 294 -7.08 -4.69 -17.42
CA VAL A 294 -7.92 -4.05 -16.39
C VAL A 294 -7.09 -3.08 -15.55
N VAL A 295 -5.90 -3.48 -15.08
CA VAL A 295 -5.07 -2.59 -14.25
C VAL A 295 -4.60 -1.38 -15.06
N ILE A 296 -4.08 -1.59 -16.26
CA ILE A 296 -3.57 -0.49 -17.11
C ILE A 296 -4.73 0.42 -17.52
N GLY A 297 -5.84 -0.16 -17.99
CA GLY A 297 -7.02 0.58 -18.44
C GLY A 297 -7.65 1.40 -17.32
N SER A 298 -7.95 0.78 -16.17
CA SER A 298 -8.54 1.48 -15.02
C SER A 298 -7.65 2.63 -14.53
N LEU A 299 -6.34 2.41 -14.45
CA LEU A 299 -5.38 3.46 -14.08
C LEU A 299 -5.28 4.58 -15.12
N SER A 300 -5.26 4.24 -16.41
CA SER A 300 -5.21 5.23 -17.49
C SER A 300 -6.46 6.12 -17.55
N LEU A 301 -7.63 5.60 -17.15
CA LEU A 301 -8.89 6.32 -17.09
C LEU A 301 -8.99 7.28 -15.89
N THR A 302 -8.13 7.17 -14.88
CA THR A 302 -8.14 8.11 -13.76
C THR A 302 -7.69 9.52 -14.18
N SER A 303 -8.45 10.53 -13.73
CA SER A 303 -8.19 11.95 -14.02
C SER A 303 -6.86 12.42 -13.42
N SER A 304 -6.49 11.87 -12.26
CA SER A 304 -5.25 12.15 -11.55
C SER A 304 -4.32 10.94 -11.67
N LYS A 305 -3.21 11.08 -12.40
CA LYS A 305 -2.21 10.01 -12.48
C LYS A 305 -1.14 10.29 -11.45
N ASN A 306 -0.94 9.32 -10.58
CA ASN A 306 0.09 9.39 -9.56
C ASN A 306 1.13 8.30 -9.79
N GLN A 307 2.30 8.55 -9.21
CA GLN A 307 3.46 7.66 -9.10
C GLN A 307 3.30 6.25 -9.69
N GLY A 308 4.20 5.86 -10.58
CA GLY A 308 4.10 4.59 -11.31
C GLY A 308 4.09 3.29 -10.46
N TYR A 309 4.14 3.36 -9.13
CA TYR A 309 4.02 2.19 -8.25
C TYR A 309 2.64 1.53 -8.31
N TYR A 310 1.56 2.22 -8.75
CA TYR A 310 0.24 1.58 -8.88
C TYR A 310 0.22 0.39 -9.85
N LEU A 311 1.16 0.35 -10.80
CA LEU A 311 1.37 -0.79 -11.69
C LEU A 311 1.84 -2.06 -10.94
N LEU A 312 2.20 -1.97 -9.65
CA LEU A 312 2.60 -3.12 -8.86
C LEU A 312 1.51 -4.20 -8.82
N SER A 313 0.23 -3.82 -8.94
CA SER A 313 -0.90 -4.76 -9.05
C SER A 313 -0.89 -5.63 -10.32
N LEU A 314 -0.05 -5.31 -11.31
CA LEU A 314 0.21 -6.17 -12.47
C LEU A 314 1.11 -7.36 -12.14
N ASN A 315 1.98 -7.22 -11.13
CA ASN A 315 3.11 -8.11 -10.92
C ASN A 315 2.73 -9.60 -10.84
N PRO A 316 1.68 -10.02 -10.10
CA PRO A 316 1.32 -11.44 -10.04
C PRO A 316 0.94 -12.02 -11.40
N ALA A 317 0.13 -11.29 -12.18
CA ALA A 317 -0.31 -11.74 -13.50
C ALA A 317 0.85 -11.80 -14.49
N VAL A 318 1.66 -10.74 -14.53
CA VAL A 318 2.82 -10.65 -15.41
C VAL A 318 3.83 -11.73 -15.04
N ALA A 319 4.15 -11.93 -13.76
CA ALA A 319 5.09 -12.96 -13.32
C ALA A 319 4.66 -14.37 -13.75
N LEU A 320 3.37 -14.70 -13.63
CA LEU A 320 2.82 -15.97 -14.11
C LEU A 320 2.93 -16.10 -15.64
N LEU A 321 2.59 -15.04 -16.39
CA LEU A 321 2.73 -15.03 -17.86
C LEU A 321 4.19 -15.19 -18.29
N CYS A 322 5.12 -14.48 -17.67
CA CYS A 322 6.56 -14.64 -17.93
C CYS A 322 7.01 -16.07 -17.67
N ALA A 323 6.60 -16.64 -16.53
CA ALA A 323 6.98 -17.99 -16.14
C ALA A 323 6.47 -19.02 -17.14
N VAL A 324 5.19 -18.95 -17.54
CA VAL A 324 4.63 -19.84 -18.59
C VAL A 324 5.38 -19.65 -19.91
N GLY A 325 5.68 -18.41 -20.29
CA GLY A 325 6.38 -18.11 -21.53
C GLY A 325 7.79 -18.71 -21.57
N ILE A 326 8.58 -18.47 -20.53
CA ILE A 326 9.98 -18.84 -20.48
C ILE A 326 10.21 -20.32 -20.18
N GLU A 327 9.33 -20.97 -19.40
CA GLU A 327 9.49 -22.35 -18.93
C GLU A 327 9.63 -23.35 -20.09
N SER A 328 9.01 -23.03 -21.24
CA SER A 328 9.10 -23.81 -22.48
C SER A 328 10.46 -23.73 -23.20
N PHE A 329 11.25 -22.68 -22.98
CA PHE A 329 12.58 -22.52 -23.58
C PHE A 329 13.70 -23.08 -22.70
N LEU A 330 13.41 -23.34 -21.43
CA LEU A 330 14.41 -23.82 -20.48
C LEU A 330 14.51 -25.34 -20.53
N SER A 331 15.70 -25.86 -20.86
CA SER A 331 15.99 -27.29 -20.74
C SER A 331 15.91 -27.72 -19.27
N LEU A 332 15.61 -29.00 -19.00
CA LEU A 332 15.56 -29.51 -17.62
C LEU A 332 16.91 -29.33 -16.89
N LYS A 333 18.03 -29.45 -17.63
CA LYS A 333 19.37 -29.16 -17.11
C LYS A 333 19.46 -27.71 -16.63
N LEU A 334 19.06 -26.74 -17.45
CA LEU A 334 19.09 -25.33 -17.09
C LEU A 334 18.14 -25.00 -15.93
N LYS A 335 16.93 -25.58 -15.90
CA LYS A 335 15.99 -25.44 -14.78
C LYS A 335 16.64 -25.88 -13.45
N ARG A 336 17.33 -27.02 -13.43
CA ARG A 336 18.07 -27.51 -12.25
C ARG A 336 19.20 -26.58 -11.85
N TRP A 337 19.98 -26.07 -12.80
CA TRP A 337 21.03 -25.09 -12.53
C TRP A 337 20.49 -23.79 -11.92
N ILE A 338 19.35 -23.31 -12.41
CA ILE A 338 18.66 -22.15 -11.80
C ILE A 338 18.29 -22.48 -10.35
N ALA A 339 17.68 -23.64 -10.10
CA ALA A 339 17.32 -24.03 -8.73
C ALA A 339 18.53 -24.16 -7.81
N TYR A 340 19.64 -24.76 -8.29
CA TYR A 340 20.88 -24.84 -7.51
C TYR A 340 21.51 -23.48 -7.27
N GLY A 341 21.55 -22.61 -8.27
CA GLY A 341 22.04 -21.23 -8.12
C GLY A 341 21.20 -20.42 -7.14
N VAL A 342 19.88 -20.61 -7.15
CA VAL A 342 18.98 -20.00 -6.17
C VAL A 342 19.24 -20.57 -4.78
N PHE A 343 19.38 -21.89 -4.64
CA PHE A 343 19.71 -22.54 -3.36
C PHE A 343 21.03 -22.04 -2.77
N THR A 344 22.09 -21.96 -3.57
CA THR A 344 23.38 -21.43 -3.13
C THR A 344 23.30 -19.95 -2.77
N ALA A 345 22.56 -19.15 -3.55
CA ALA A 345 22.32 -17.74 -3.22
C ALA A 345 21.54 -17.58 -1.91
N THR A 346 20.52 -18.40 -1.66
CA THR A 346 19.76 -18.40 -0.40
C THR A 346 20.66 -18.76 0.79
N LEU A 347 21.51 -19.79 0.65
CA LEU A 347 22.46 -20.16 1.70
C LEU A 347 23.48 -19.05 1.97
N PHE A 348 24.03 -18.45 0.90
CA PHE A 348 24.96 -17.33 1.03
C PHE A 348 24.31 -16.14 1.73
N MET A 349 23.08 -15.78 1.35
CA MET A 349 22.33 -14.71 2.01
C MET A 349 22.07 -15.04 3.49
N ALA A 350 21.61 -16.25 3.81
CA ALA A 350 21.40 -16.68 5.20
C ALA A 350 22.69 -16.62 6.03
N LEU A 351 23.84 -16.97 5.44
CA LEU A 351 25.14 -16.85 6.06
C LEU A 351 25.49 -15.39 6.35
N VAL A 352 25.38 -14.50 5.35
CA VAL A 352 25.62 -13.06 5.52
C VAL A 352 24.74 -12.47 6.62
N PHE A 353 23.48 -12.89 6.71
CA PHE A 353 22.58 -12.44 7.78
C PHE A 353 22.96 -12.96 9.16
N SER A 354 23.44 -14.20 9.25
CA SER A 354 23.90 -14.75 10.53
C SER A 354 25.10 -13.99 11.10
N PHE A 355 25.89 -13.32 10.25
CA PHE A 355 27.06 -12.54 10.64
C PHE A 355 26.85 -11.01 10.68
N THR A 356 25.65 -10.51 10.34
CA THR A 356 25.34 -9.07 10.43
C THR A 356 24.50 -8.78 11.68
N PRO A 357 25.02 -8.02 12.67
CA PRO A 357 24.28 -7.73 13.89
C PRO A 357 23.05 -6.84 13.60
N PHE A 358 21.85 -7.40 13.77
CA PHE A 358 20.60 -6.64 13.68
C PHE A 358 20.32 -5.89 14.98
N SER A 359 20.16 -4.57 14.87
CA SER A 359 19.82 -3.73 16.01
C SER A 359 18.30 -3.48 16.08
N LEU A 360 17.59 -4.22 16.92
CA LEU A 360 16.15 -4.08 17.15
C LEU A 360 15.87 -2.93 18.13
N HIS A 361 15.95 -1.67 17.69
CA HIS A 361 15.70 -0.53 18.57
C HIS A 361 14.21 -0.16 18.68
N LYS A 362 13.67 -0.21 19.91
CA LYS A 362 12.25 0.05 20.24
C LYS A 362 11.90 1.54 20.40
N LYS A 363 12.86 2.38 20.84
CA LYS A 363 12.58 3.75 21.32
C LYS A 363 12.16 4.76 20.22
N LYS A 364 12.70 4.64 19.01
CA LYS A 364 12.49 5.65 17.94
C LYS A 364 11.06 5.68 17.40
N LEU A 365 10.38 4.53 17.33
CA LEU A 365 9.02 4.46 16.79
C LEU A 365 8.01 5.17 17.71
N LEU A 366 8.14 4.99 19.03
CA LEU A 366 7.23 5.62 20.00
C LEU A 366 7.39 7.14 20.06
N SER A 367 8.62 7.67 19.97
CA SER A 367 8.84 9.13 19.90
C SER A 367 8.25 9.75 18.63
N GLU A 368 8.36 9.05 17.50
CA GLU A 368 7.76 9.48 16.23
C GLU A 368 6.23 9.44 16.29
N VAL A 369 5.62 8.44 16.95
CA VAL A 369 4.15 8.44 17.18
C VAL A 369 3.70 9.72 17.89
N HIS A 370 4.44 10.18 18.91
CA HIS A 370 4.13 11.43 19.60
C HIS A 370 4.34 12.65 18.70
N TYR A 371 5.40 12.68 17.90
CA TYR A 371 5.67 13.75 16.94
C TYR A 371 4.58 13.86 15.87
N TRP A 372 4.17 12.74 15.27
CA TRP A 372 3.11 12.72 14.27
C TRP A 372 1.76 13.06 14.90
N LYS A 373 1.47 12.57 16.11
CA LYS A 373 0.29 13.00 16.86
C LYS A 373 0.25 14.53 17.02
N GLN A 374 1.35 15.16 17.43
CA GLN A 374 1.47 16.61 17.52
C GLN A 374 1.37 17.32 16.17
N TYR A 375 2.02 16.81 15.13
CA TYR A 375 1.95 17.36 13.77
C TYR A 375 0.51 17.32 13.23
N TYR A 376 -0.22 16.26 13.55
CA TYR A 376 -1.61 16.06 13.16
C TYR A 376 -2.57 16.94 13.96
N GLU A 377 -2.34 17.11 15.27
CA GLU A 377 -3.06 18.09 16.11
C GLU A 377 -2.83 19.52 15.58
N LEU A 378 -1.60 19.87 15.20
CA LEU A 378 -1.27 21.15 14.56
C LEU A 378 -1.94 21.28 13.19
N GLY A 379 -1.83 20.28 12.32
CA GLY A 379 -2.38 20.32 10.96
C GLY A 379 -3.90 20.47 10.92
N GLY A 380 -4.59 19.84 11.89
CA GLY A 380 -6.03 20.04 12.11
C GLY A 380 -6.36 21.47 12.53
N ALA A 381 -5.61 22.01 13.48
CA ALA A 381 -5.74 23.42 13.89
C ALA A 381 -5.48 24.38 12.72
N ILE A 382 -4.52 24.10 11.84
CA ILE A 382 -4.16 24.95 10.69
C ILE A 382 -5.22 24.89 9.59
N SER A 383 -5.76 23.70 9.29
CA SER A 383 -6.79 23.53 8.28
C SER A 383 -8.14 24.13 8.68
N ALA A 384 -8.40 24.29 9.99
CA ALA A 384 -9.58 24.96 10.51
C ALA A 384 -9.53 26.50 10.40
N ILE A 385 -8.37 27.09 10.05
CA ILE A 385 -8.15 28.54 10.02
C ILE A 385 -8.02 29.08 8.58
N THR A 386 -8.64 28.43 7.60
CA THR A 386 -8.52 28.75 6.16
C THR A 386 -9.04 30.13 5.73
N GLU A 387 -9.39 31.04 6.65
CA GLU A 387 -9.80 32.42 6.35
C GLU A 387 -9.15 33.53 7.22
N LYS A 388 -8.22 33.25 8.15
CA LYS A 388 -7.66 34.29 9.05
C LYS A 388 -6.14 34.36 9.10
N ASN A 389 -5.60 35.54 9.42
CA ASN A 389 -4.19 35.74 9.76
C ASN A 389 -3.85 35.00 11.05
N VAL A 390 -2.85 34.12 11.03
CA VAL A 390 -2.48 33.29 12.20
C VAL A 390 -1.08 33.63 12.66
N LEU A 391 -0.95 33.84 13.97
CA LEU A 391 0.30 34.24 14.61
C LEU A 391 0.71 33.13 15.58
N TYR A 392 1.87 32.52 15.33
CA TYR A 392 2.44 31.45 16.13
C TYR A 392 3.46 32.03 17.08
N TYR A 393 3.28 31.80 18.38
CA TYR A 393 4.20 32.19 19.43
C TYR A 393 4.92 30.97 20.00
N PHE A 394 6.25 31.03 20.04
CA PHE A 394 7.09 29.98 20.60
C PHE A 394 7.65 30.47 21.95
N PRO A 395 7.03 30.08 23.09
CA PRO A 395 7.36 30.64 24.40
C PRO A 395 8.80 30.42 24.84
N GLY A 396 9.46 29.35 24.36
CA GLY A 396 10.87 29.08 24.68
C GLY A 396 11.89 29.91 23.90
N GLN A 397 11.49 30.60 22.84
CA GLN A 397 12.40 31.35 21.95
C GLN A 397 11.97 32.81 21.72
N ASN A 398 10.86 33.27 22.32
CA ASN A 398 10.37 34.64 22.31
C ASN A 398 10.24 35.30 20.91
N PHE A 399 9.96 34.52 19.88
CA PHE A 399 9.65 35.04 18.55
C PHE A 399 8.23 34.69 18.12
N PHE A 400 7.71 35.50 17.21
CA PHE A 400 6.43 35.31 16.56
C PHE A 400 6.62 35.02 15.08
N LEU A 401 5.89 34.02 14.56
CA LEU A 401 5.77 33.76 13.13
C LEU A 401 4.34 34.10 12.69
N ASN A 402 4.21 35.11 11.84
CA ASN A 402 2.95 35.47 11.22
C ASN A 402 2.82 34.76 9.87
N PHE A 403 1.75 33.99 9.69
CA PHE A 403 1.42 33.35 8.41
C PHE A 403 0.13 33.94 7.85
N ARG A 404 0.23 34.47 6.63
CA ARG A 404 -0.92 34.90 5.83
C ARG A 404 -1.16 33.87 4.74
N PHE A 405 -2.22 33.08 4.88
CA PHE A 405 -2.62 32.12 3.85
C PHE A 405 -3.45 32.84 2.79
N SER A 406 -2.89 33.07 1.61
CA SER A 406 -3.69 33.51 0.46
C SER A 406 -4.35 32.30 -0.21
N HIS A 407 -5.61 32.49 -0.62
CA HIS A 407 -6.51 31.47 -1.14
C HIS A 407 -5.95 30.83 -2.43
N ALA A 408 -5.17 29.76 -2.31
CA ALA A 408 -4.63 29.03 -3.46
C ALA A 408 -4.36 27.55 -3.14
N PHE A 409 -5.36 26.82 -2.63
CA PHE A 409 -5.27 25.36 -2.52
C PHE A 409 -5.45 24.62 -3.87
N LYS A 410 -5.61 25.35 -4.99
CA LYS A 410 -5.96 24.76 -6.29
C LYS A 410 -4.79 24.40 -7.19
N GLU A 411 -3.58 24.90 -6.96
CA GLU A 411 -2.42 24.53 -7.77
C GLU A 411 -1.20 24.30 -6.89
N LYS A 412 -0.55 23.14 -7.03
CA LYS A 412 0.72 22.78 -6.40
C LYS A 412 1.89 23.61 -6.96
N ARG A 413 1.78 24.94 -6.97
CA ARG A 413 2.93 25.82 -7.08
C ARG A 413 3.26 26.25 -5.67
N PHE A 414 4.52 26.08 -5.28
CA PHE A 414 5.06 26.63 -4.04
C PHE A 414 4.54 28.07 -3.88
N LEU A 415 3.74 28.30 -2.83
CA LEU A 415 3.39 29.66 -2.44
C LEU A 415 4.69 30.38 -2.07
N PRO A 416 4.91 31.64 -2.50
CA PRO A 416 5.86 32.50 -1.83
C PRO A 416 5.35 32.70 -0.40
N PHE A 417 5.96 32.03 0.57
CA PHE A 417 5.71 32.30 1.97
C PHE A 417 6.36 33.64 2.30
N HIS A 418 5.55 34.64 2.68
CA HIS A 418 6.09 35.85 3.30
C HIS A 418 6.36 35.56 4.78
N LEU A 419 7.61 35.20 5.07
CA LEU A 419 8.08 34.99 6.43
C LEU A 419 8.43 36.37 7.01
N SER A 420 7.57 36.90 7.87
CA SER A 420 7.88 38.10 8.65
C SER A 420 8.24 37.66 10.07
N LEU A 421 9.53 37.71 10.38
CA LEU A 421 10.05 37.50 11.74
C LEU A 421 9.90 38.79 12.53
N LEU A 422 9.00 38.81 13.51
CA LEU A 422 8.98 39.83 14.54
C LEU A 422 9.84 39.33 15.69
N ASN A 423 11.10 39.74 15.72
CA ASN A 423 11.99 39.48 16.85
C ASN A 423 12.18 40.76 17.69
N THR A 424 11.83 40.71 18.97
CA THR A 424 12.30 41.70 19.94
C THR A 424 13.62 41.20 20.51
N SER A 425 14.71 41.81 20.03
CA SER A 425 16.10 41.74 20.51
C SER A 425 16.97 40.51 20.15
N ASN A 426 18.12 40.86 19.56
CA ASN A 426 19.36 40.11 19.31
C ASN A 426 19.56 39.37 17.97
N HIS A 427 20.76 39.61 17.43
CA HIS A 427 21.17 39.56 16.02
C HIS A 427 21.49 38.16 15.49
N ILE A 428 20.83 37.76 14.39
CA ILE A 428 21.29 36.74 13.43
C ILE A 428 20.89 37.24 12.02
N PRO A 429 21.80 37.26 11.02
CA PRO A 429 21.48 37.78 9.69
C PRO A 429 20.79 36.72 8.83
N LEU A 430 19.62 37.04 8.27
CA LEU A 430 18.97 36.25 7.23
C LEU A 430 18.31 37.21 6.23
N TYR A 431 18.66 37.05 4.95
CA TYR A 431 18.26 37.95 3.85
C TYR A 431 16.77 37.83 3.55
N ILE A 432 16.11 38.99 3.47
CA ILE A 432 14.70 39.18 3.08
C ILE A 432 14.68 40.03 1.79
N MET A 433 13.85 39.67 0.81
CA MET A 433 13.33 40.59 -0.21
C MET A 433 11.81 40.36 -0.28
N ALA A 434 10.92 41.26 0.17
CA ALA A 434 10.64 42.68 -0.10
C ALA A 434 9.33 42.80 -0.91
N ASN A 435 8.22 43.12 -0.24
CA ASN A 435 7.50 44.36 -0.54
C ASN A 435 6.44 44.74 0.52
N LYS A 436 6.61 45.98 1.01
CA LYS A 436 5.80 46.84 1.89
C LYS A 436 5.61 46.46 3.38
N PRO A 437 6.29 47.19 4.29
CA PRO A 437 5.97 47.22 5.71
C PRO A 437 4.86 48.25 5.94
N GLU A 438 3.61 47.80 6.08
CA GLU A 438 2.65 48.58 6.85
C GLU A 438 2.59 47.97 8.24
N ILE A 439 3.18 48.72 9.17
CA ILE A 439 3.05 48.60 10.62
C ILE A 439 1.57 48.35 10.92
N LEU A 440 1.22 47.25 11.58
CA LEU A 440 -0.08 47.07 12.22
C LEU A 440 -0.03 47.83 13.55
N PRO A 441 -0.55 49.07 13.66
CA PRO A 441 -0.60 49.76 14.93
C PRO A 441 -1.87 49.28 15.63
N HIS A 442 -1.77 48.78 16.86
CA HIS A 442 -2.90 48.51 17.73
C HIS A 442 -3.87 47.39 17.30
N VAL A 443 -3.42 46.14 17.35
CA VAL A 443 -4.35 45.01 17.53
C VAL A 443 -4.24 44.55 18.98
N HIS A 444 -5.13 45.06 19.84
CA HIS A 444 -5.19 44.73 21.28
C HIS A 444 -6.00 43.45 21.59
N HIS A 445 -6.53 42.77 20.57
CA HIS A 445 -7.33 41.56 20.74
C HIS A 445 -6.76 40.40 19.94
N PHE A 446 -6.03 39.52 20.62
CA PHE A 446 -5.67 38.20 20.12
C PHE A 446 -6.65 37.19 20.69
N THR A 447 -7.22 36.34 19.84
CA THR A 447 -8.03 35.20 20.30
C THR A 447 -7.13 33.97 20.29
N MET A 448 -6.85 33.37 21.43
CA MET A 448 -6.07 32.14 21.48
C MET A 448 -6.87 31.00 20.86
N ILE A 449 -6.32 30.42 19.79
CA ILE A 449 -6.96 29.33 19.03
C ILE A 449 -6.55 27.97 19.60
N ALA A 450 -5.27 27.81 19.93
CA ALA A 450 -4.73 26.56 20.47
C ALA A 450 -3.44 26.81 21.28
N GLN A 451 -3.17 25.98 22.29
CA GLN A 451 -1.95 26.05 23.10
C GLN A 451 -1.43 24.65 23.41
N THR A 452 -0.12 24.47 23.23
CA THR A 452 0.65 23.30 23.66
C THR A 452 1.79 23.75 24.58
N GLN A 453 2.55 22.81 25.16
CA GLN A 453 3.72 23.13 26.00
C GLN A 453 4.81 23.94 25.27
N HIS A 454 4.85 23.91 23.94
CA HIS A 454 5.92 24.52 23.15
C HIS A 454 5.43 25.56 22.12
N LEU A 455 4.12 25.77 22.00
CA LEU A 455 3.52 26.61 20.95
C LEU A 455 2.18 27.18 21.40
N VAL A 456 1.97 28.47 21.16
CA VAL A 456 0.66 29.14 21.30
C VAL A 456 0.25 29.68 19.93
N ILE A 457 -0.97 29.36 19.49
CA ILE A 457 -1.54 29.81 18.22
C ILE A 457 -2.58 30.88 18.52
N LEU A 458 -2.39 32.07 17.95
CA LEU A 458 -3.25 33.23 18.16
C LEU A 458 -3.90 33.64 16.82
N SER A 459 -5.21 33.90 16.85
CA SER A 459 -5.95 34.55 15.77
C SER A 459 -5.73 36.05 15.90
N ILE A 460 -5.33 36.66 14.79
CA ILE A 460 -5.47 38.11 14.60
C ILE A 460 -6.83 38.32 13.90
N PRO A 461 -7.66 39.29 14.32
CA PRO A 461 -8.88 39.68 13.62
C PRO A 461 -8.65 39.96 12.14
#